data_AF-A0A258ALS5-F1
#
_entry.id   AF-A0A258ALS5-F1
#
_cell.length_a   1.000
_cell.length_b   1.000
_cell.length_c   1.000
_cell.angle_alpha   90.00
_cell.angle_beta   90.00
_cell.angle_gamma   90.00
#
_symmetry.space_group_name_H-M   'P 1'
#
loop_
_entity.id
_entity.type
_entity.pdbx_description
1 polymer ?
#
loop_
_entity_poly.entity_id
_entity_poly.type
_entity_poly.pdbx_seq_one_letter_code
_entity_poly.pdbx_strand_id
1 'polypeptide(L)'
;MPLIRPSLIVPFLAVSSVFAVDFKKDIAPILEKNCYECHSRKTGKKKAGFMFDDLEYFKNDIADTDVAQIRPGKPSESHFLEIMVNDGKNHMPPDGQLSASDIKKITEWISEGASFDKDAPKMAPVAAKKVLPPIMSWTNLDGKTIKAGFVRLDGDNVVLKMPLNAAEVPYPLAKLSEASQKLARDCAAP
;
A
#
# COMPACT_ATOMS: atom_id res chain seq x y z
N MET A 1 60.53 -0.77 -23.25
CA MET A 1 59.67 -0.02 -22.32
C MET A 1 58.22 -0.24 -22.73
N PRO A 2 57.40 -1.04 -22.03
CA PRO A 2 55.98 -1.16 -22.35
C PRO A 2 55.20 -0.05 -21.64
N LEU A 3 54.37 0.67 -22.42
CA LEU A 3 53.45 1.70 -21.94
C LEU A 3 52.22 1.02 -21.32
N ILE A 4 52.03 1.19 -20.02
CA ILE A 4 50.83 0.77 -19.29
C ILE A 4 49.74 1.81 -19.53
N ARG A 5 48.63 1.43 -20.16
CA ARG A 5 47.43 2.29 -20.30
C ARG A 5 46.54 2.11 -19.06
N PRO A 6 46.10 3.20 -18.40
CA PRO A 6 45.18 3.08 -17.28
C PRO A 6 43.78 2.74 -17.80
N SER A 7 43.21 1.64 -17.29
CA SER A 7 41.84 1.25 -17.59
C SER A 7 40.90 2.08 -16.72
N LEU A 8 40.13 2.97 -17.35
CA LEU A 8 39.06 3.71 -16.68
C LEU A 8 37.87 2.78 -16.46
N ILE A 9 37.58 2.45 -15.19
CA ILE A 9 36.36 1.76 -14.80
C ILE A 9 35.26 2.81 -14.72
N VAL A 10 34.35 2.80 -15.69
CA VAL A 10 33.13 3.62 -15.65
C VAL A 10 32.08 2.85 -14.84
N PRO A 11 31.56 3.41 -13.73
CA PRO A 11 30.54 2.74 -12.95
C PRO A 11 29.23 2.71 -13.74
N PHE A 12 28.72 1.50 -13.97
CA PHE A 12 27.41 1.29 -14.59
C PHE A 12 26.34 1.61 -13.53
N LEU A 13 25.73 2.80 -13.63
CA LEU A 13 24.53 3.13 -12.85
C LEU A 13 23.39 2.23 -13.35
N ALA A 14 23.07 1.21 -12.56
CA ALA A 14 21.88 0.40 -12.77
C ALA A 14 20.65 1.30 -12.58
N VAL A 15 20.02 1.68 -13.70
CA VAL A 15 18.69 2.28 -13.68
C VAL A 15 17.71 1.16 -13.34
N SER A 16 17.34 1.06 -12.07
CA SER A 16 16.21 0.24 -11.64
C SER A 16 14.94 0.83 -12.25
N SER A 17 14.49 0.23 -13.36
CA SER A 17 13.21 0.58 -13.97
C SER A 17 12.10 0.05 -13.06
N VAL A 18 11.65 0.89 -12.12
CA VAL A 18 10.37 0.66 -11.45
C VAL A 18 9.30 0.82 -12.53
N PHE A 19 8.67 -0.30 -12.93
CA PHE A 19 7.53 -0.22 -13.83
C PHE A 19 6.42 0.57 -13.12
N ALA A 20 6.07 1.72 -13.69
CA ALA A 20 5.04 2.59 -13.15
C ALA A 20 3.67 1.93 -13.23
N VAL A 21 2.82 2.19 -12.23
CA VAL A 21 1.47 1.62 -12.18
C VAL A 21 0.59 2.26 -13.27
N ASP A 22 -0.07 1.42 -14.07
CA ASP A 22 -1.06 1.80 -15.09
C ASP A 22 -2.46 1.62 -14.50
N PHE A 23 -3.19 2.73 -14.30
CA PHE A 23 -4.51 2.67 -13.69
C PHE A 23 -5.46 1.69 -14.41
N LYS A 24 -5.48 1.68 -15.74
CA LYS A 24 -6.43 0.86 -16.50
C LYS A 24 -6.10 -0.62 -16.43
N LYS A 25 -4.82 -0.97 -16.36
CA LYS A 25 -4.37 -2.37 -16.34
C LYS A 25 -4.27 -2.94 -14.93
N ASP A 26 -3.82 -2.13 -13.98
CA ASP A 26 -3.44 -2.60 -12.65
C ASP A 26 -4.48 -2.24 -11.59
N ILE A 27 -5.12 -1.07 -11.68
CA ILE A 27 -6.03 -0.57 -10.62
C ILE A 27 -7.50 -0.82 -10.94
N ALA A 28 -7.94 -0.51 -12.17
CA ALA A 28 -9.33 -0.66 -12.56
C ALA A 28 -9.88 -2.09 -12.36
N PRO A 29 -9.13 -3.19 -12.66
CA PRO A 29 -9.61 -4.54 -12.37
C PRO A 29 -9.78 -4.82 -10.87
N ILE A 30 -8.93 -4.23 -10.02
CA ILE A 30 -9.07 -4.34 -8.55
C ILE A 30 -10.36 -3.64 -8.10
N LEU A 31 -10.63 -2.43 -8.61
CA LEU A 31 -11.84 -1.68 -8.26
C LEU A 31 -13.10 -2.35 -8.80
N GLU A 32 -13.04 -2.93 -10.00
CA GLU A 32 -14.16 -3.66 -10.60
C GLU A 32 -14.54 -4.88 -9.76
N LYS A 33 -13.54 -5.67 -9.37
CA LYS A 33 -13.75 -6.87 -8.56
C LYS A 33 -14.28 -6.56 -7.17
N ASN A 34 -13.75 -5.52 -6.50
CA ASN A 34 -13.95 -5.33 -5.07
C ASN A 34 -14.86 -4.15 -4.70
N CYS A 35 -15.14 -3.21 -5.61
CA CYS A 35 -15.81 -1.94 -5.25
C CYS A 35 -17.08 -1.65 -6.06
N TYR A 36 -17.16 -2.08 -7.32
CA TYR A 36 -18.24 -1.65 -8.22
C TYR A 36 -19.62 -2.19 -7.81
N GLU A 37 -19.71 -3.24 -6.99
CA GLU A 37 -21.02 -3.70 -6.52
C GLU A 37 -21.79 -2.61 -5.74
N CYS A 38 -21.08 -1.70 -5.07
CA CYS A 38 -21.65 -0.63 -4.24
C CYS A 38 -21.32 0.81 -4.69
N HIS A 39 -20.26 0.99 -5.48
CA HIS A 39 -19.70 2.29 -5.86
C HIS A 39 -19.57 2.41 -7.38
N SER A 40 -20.67 2.24 -8.11
CA SER A 40 -20.66 2.19 -9.56
C SER A 40 -21.93 2.77 -10.18
N ARG A 41 -21.74 3.53 -11.25
CA ARG A 41 -22.82 3.95 -12.14
C ARG A 41 -23.45 2.75 -12.85
N LYS A 42 -22.66 1.76 -13.30
CA LYS A 42 -23.18 0.55 -13.95
C LYS A 42 -24.16 -0.22 -13.04
N THR A 43 -23.89 -0.32 -11.75
CA THR A 43 -24.81 -0.97 -10.79
C THR A 43 -25.90 -0.03 -10.26
N GLY A 44 -25.85 1.25 -10.61
CA GLY A 44 -26.76 2.28 -10.11
C GLY A 44 -26.56 2.63 -8.63
N LYS A 45 -25.52 2.08 -7.97
CA LYS A 45 -25.26 2.29 -6.54
C LYS A 45 -24.17 3.33 -6.32
N LYS A 46 -24.43 4.25 -5.39
CA LYS A 46 -23.51 5.32 -4.99
C LYS A 46 -23.40 5.40 -3.47
N LYS A 47 -22.93 4.31 -2.85
CA LYS A 47 -22.86 4.23 -1.40
C LYS A 47 -21.89 5.28 -0.86
N ALA A 48 -22.30 5.97 0.21
CA ALA A 48 -21.57 7.09 0.81
C ALA A 48 -21.18 8.24 -0.15
N GLY A 49 -21.81 8.31 -1.33
CA GLY A 49 -21.51 9.34 -2.32
C GLY A 49 -20.37 9.00 -3.29
N PHE A 50 -19.79 7.80 -3.27
CA PHE A 50 -18.64 7.45 -4.11
C PHE A 50 -19.02 6.58 -5.33
N MET A 51 -18.32 6.83 -6.45
CA MET A 51 -18.43 6.09 -7.72
C MET A 51 -17.04 5.98 -8.35
N PHE A 52 -16.59 4.76 -8.66
CA PHE A 52 -15.22 4.48 -9.10
C PHE A 52 -15.12 3.99 -10.55
N ASP A 53 -16.25 3.75 -11.22
CA ASP A 53 -16.33 3.37 -12.64
C ASP A 53 -16.62 4.56 -13.57
N ASP A 54 -16.93 5.73 -13.00
CA ASP A 54 -17.01 7.00 -13.71
C ASP A 54 -15.82 7.88 -13.32
N LEU A 55 -14.82 7.97 -14.20
CA LEU A 55 -13.60 8.72 -13.95
C LEU A 55 -13.82 10.23 -13.78
N GLU A 56 -14.85 10.79 -14.44
CA GLU A 56 -15.21 12.20 -14.29
C GLU A 56 -15.80 12.49 -12.91
N TYR A 57 -16.42 11.49 -12.29
CA TYR A 57 -16.87 11.57 -10.91
C TYR A 57 -15.73 11.28 -9.94
N PHE A 58 -14.99 10.18 -10.17
CA PHE A 58 -13.95 9.69 -9.28
C PHE A 58 -12.80 10.69 -9.11
N LYS A 59 -12.46 11.48 -10.15
CA LYS A 59 -11.44 12.54 -10.03
C LYS A 59 -11.73 13.54 -8.93
N ASN A 60 -13.00 13.75 -8.55
CA ASN A 60 -13.37 14.70 -7.50
C ASN A 60 -12.98 14.19 -6.09
N ASP A 61 -12.72 12.89 -5.95
CA ASP A 61 -12.24 12.28 -4.70
C ASP A 61 -10.71 12.42 -4.54
N ILE A 62 -10.02 12.90 -5.58
CA ILE A 62 -8.56 13.00 -5.66
C ILE A 62 -8.15 14.49 -5.58
N ALA A 63 -7.55 14.89 -4.47
CA ALA A 63 -6.99 16.23 -4.31
C ALA A 63 -5.96 16.29 -3.17
N ASP A 64 -5.03 17.24 -3.22
CA ASP A 64 -4.14 17.50 -2.07
C ASP A 64 -4.80 18.46 -1.07
N THR A 65 -5.87 17.99 -0.42
CA THR A 65 -6.60 18.76 0.61
C THR A 65 -6.96 17.87 1.79
N ASP A 66 -7.26 18.48 2.94
CA ASP A 66 -7.47 17.68 4.14
C ASP A 66 -8.73 16.79 4.12
N VAL A 67 -9.69 17.15 3.26
CA VAL A 67 -11.00 16.49 3.12
C VAL A 67 -11.06 15.51 1.94
N ALA A 68 -9.99 15.42 1.14
CA ALA A 68 -9.93 14.51 0.00
C ALA A 68 -9.88 13.04 0.45
N GLN A 69 -10.49 12.15 -0.32
CA GLN A 69 -10.44 10.72 -0.05
C GLN A 69 -9.09 10.11 -0.45
N ILE A 70 -8.54 10.60 -1.55
CA ILE A 70 -7.24 10.22 -2.07
C ILE A 70 -6.39 11.49 -2.16
N ARG A 71 -5.25 11.46 -1.47
CA ARG A 71 -4.25 12.53 -1.54
C ARG A 71 -3.08 12.04 -2.41
N PRO A 72 -2.91 12.59 -3.63
CA PRO A 72 -1.78 12.25 -4.50
C PRO A 72 -0.43 12.33 -3.78
N GLY A 73 0.37 11.27 -3.88
CA GLY A 73 1.68 11.17 -3.24
C GLY A 73 1.65 10.84 -1.74
N LYS A 74 0.47 10.76 -1.12
CA LYS A 74 0.30 10.61 0.35
C LYS A 74 -0.66 9.46 0.69
N PRO A 75 -0.29 8.20 0.42
CA PRO A 75 -1.16 7.05 0.68
C PRO A 75 -1.57 6.91 2.15
N SER A 76 -0.69 7.19 3.10
CA SER A 76 -1.01 7.13 4.53
C SER A 76 -1.94 8.25 5.01
N GLU A 77 -2.13 9.30 4.21
CA GLU A 77 -3.08 10.39 4.47
C GLU A 77 -4.36 10.25 3.63
N SER A 78 -4.49 9.15 2.88
CA SER A 78 -5.65 8.89 2.02
C SER A 78 -6.66 8.00 2.75
N HIS A 79 -7.82 8.56 3.08
CA HIS A 79 -8.90 7.81 3.72
C HIS A 79 -9.34 6.60 2.90
N PHE A 80 -9.27 6.71 1.57
CA PHE A 80 -9.53 5.63 0.64
C PHE A 80 -8.69 4.37 0.92
N LEU A 81 -7.41 4.53 1.24
CA LEU A 81 -6.53 3.41 1.59
C LEU A 81 -6.74 2.97 3.05
N GLU A 82 -6.99 3.91 3.95
CA GLU A 82 -7.22 3.64 5.38
C GLU A 82 -8.37 2.66 5.59
N ILE A 83 -9.54 2.91 4.96
CA ILE A 83 -10.73 2.06 5.13
C ILE A 83 -10.55 0.67 4.51
N MET A 84 -9.62 0.52 3.56
CA MET A 84 -9.29 -0.77 2.95
C MET A 84 -8.34 -1.60 3.80
N VAL A 85 -7.62 -1.01 4.74
CA VAL A 85 -6.57 -1.68 5.51
C VAL A 85 -6.98 -1.89 6.97
N ASN A 86 -7.86 -1.04 7.51
CA ASN A 86 -8.30 -1.14 8.88
C ASN A 86 -9.60 -1.94 9.01
N ASP A 87 -9.66 -2.96 9.88
CA ASP A 87 -10.90 -3.69 10.19
C ASP A 87 -11.83 -2.88 11.14
N GLY A 88 -12.31 -1.74 10.64
CA GLY A 88 -13.31 -0.92 11.31
C GLY A 88 -14.74 -1.24 10.87
N LYS A 89 -15.73 -0.67 11.55
CA LYS A 89 -17.16 -0.76 11.18
C LYS A 89 -17.49 -0.31 9.74
N ASN A 90 -16.61 0.49 9.14
CA ASN A 90 -16.72 1.02 7.78
C ASN A 90 -15.66 0.43 6.84
N HIS A 91 -15.09 -0.73 7.19
CA HIS A 91 -14.11 -1.42 6.34
C HIS A 91 -14.68 -1.66 4.95
N MET A 92 -13.84 -1.48 3.93
CA MET A 92 -14.19 -1.74 2.54
C MET A 92 -13.17 -2.68 1.90
N PRO A 93 -13.62 -3.72 1.19
CA PRO A 93 -15.02 -4.08 0.94
C PRO A 93 -15.64 -4.78 2.16
N PRO A 94 -16.97 -4.79 2.31
CA PRO A 94 -17.64 -5.30 3.51
C PRO A 94 -17.53 -6.82 3.68
N ASP A 95 -17.23 -7.54 2.61
CA ASP A 95 -17.15 -9.00 2.52
C ASP A 95 -15.73 -9.55 2.75
N GLY A 96 -14.74 -8.70 2.98
CA GLY A 96 -13.41 -9.14 3.41
C GLY A 96 -12.27 -8.20 3.03
N GLN A 97 -11.06 -8.62 3.39
CA GLN A 97 -9.84 -7.87 3.15
C GLN A 97 -9.31 -8.09 1.73
N LEU A 98 -8.88 -7.01 1.05
CA LEU A 98 -8.13 -7.12 -0.21
C LEU A 98 -6.86 -7.96 -0.03
N SER A 99 -6.39 -8.57 -1.11
CA SER A 99 -5.09 -9.23 -1.11
C SER A 99 -3.97 -8.22 -0.81
N ALA A 100 -2.88 -8.67 -0.18
CA ALA A 100 -1.73 -7.82 0.09
C ALA A 100 -1.14 -7.21 -1.20
N SER A 101 -1.19 -7.95 -2.33
CA SER A 101 -0.77 -7.45 -3.63
C SER A 101 -1.66 -6.33 -4.16
N ASP A 102 -2.98 -6.43 -3.99
CA ASP A 102 -3.91 -5.40 -4.45
C ASP A 102 -3.74 -4.10 -3.64
N ILE A 103 -3.61 -4.22 -2.32
CA ILE A 103 -3.32 -3.08 -1.42
C ILE A 103 -2.00 -2.43 -1.84
N LYS A 104 -0.96 -3.22 -2.12
CA LYS A 104 0.34 -2.72 -2.57
C LYS A 104 0.22 -1.92 -3.87
N LYS A 105 -0.57 -2.42 -4.83
CA LYS A 105 -0.77 -1.74 -6.13
C LYS A 105 -1.52 -0.43 -5.99
N ILE A 106 -2.60 -0.41 -5.20
CA ILE A 106 -3.32 0.83 -4.89
C ILE A 106 -2.40 1.82 -4.16
N THR A 107 -1.60 1.34 -3.21
CA THR A 107 -0.64 2.18 -2.48
C THR A 107 0.38 2.82 -3.42
N GLU A 108 0.98 2.03 -4.31
CA GLU A 108 1.93 2.49 -5.32
C GLU A 108 1.28 3.52 -6.26
N TRP A 109 0.06 3.26 -6.73
CA TRP A 109 -0.68 4.21 -7.58
C TRP A 109 -0.92 5.56 -6.88
N ILE A 110 -1.33 5.55 -5.61
CA ILE A 110 -1.52 6.79 -4.84
C ILE A 110 -0.17 7.49 -4.64
N SER A 111 0.88 6.75 -4.27
CA SER A 111 2.25 7.29 -4.13
C SER A 111 2.77 7.93 -5.42
N GLU A 112 2.40 7.40 -6.57
CA GLU A 112 2.76 7.92 -7.89
C GLU A 112 1.95 9.14 -8.33
N GLY A 113 0.93 9.53 -7.57
CA GLY A 113 0.10 10.72 -7.81
C GLY A 113 -1.34 10.43 -8.21
N ALA A 114 -1.80 9.17 -8.09
CA ALA A 114 -3.18 8.75 -8.32
C ALA A 114 -3.74 9.14 -9.71
N SER A 115 -2.90 9.14 -10.75
CA SER A 115 -3.32 9.49 -12.11
C SER A 115 -4.08 8.36 -12.80
N PHE A 116 -5.12 8.70 -13.56
CA PHE A 116 -5.78 7.76 -14.50
C PHE A 116 -5.05 7.64 -15.84
N ASP A 117 -4.22 8.62 -16.18
CA ASP A 117 -3.39 8.62 -17.38
C ASP A 117 -2.04 7.96 -17.08
N LYS A 118 -1.71 6.93 -17.87
CA LYS A 118 -0.45 6.19 -17.79
C LYS A 118 0.77 7.05 -18.12
N ASP A 119 0.58 8.10 -18.92
CA ASP A 119 1.65 8.99 -19.39
C ASP A 119 1.79 10.26 -18.53
N ALA A 120 0.96 10.41 -17.49
CA ALA A 120 1.06 11.54 -16.58
C ALA A 120 2.42 11.57 -15.86
N PRO A 121 2.99 12.77 -15.64
CA PRO A 121 4.17 12.92 -14.79
C PRO A 121 3.92 12.31 -13.42
N LYS A 122 4.73 11.32 -13.06
CA LYS A 122 4.67 10.68 -11.75
C LYS A 122 5.23 11.64 -10.71
N MET A 123 4.57 11.73 -9.57
CA MET A 123 5.14 12.50 -8.46
C MET A 123 6.49 11.87 -8.11
N ALA A 124 7.54 12.71 -7.99
CA ALA A 124 8.79 12.24 -7.41
C ALA A 124 8.45 11.56 -6.08
N PRO A 125 9.08 10.43 -5.73
CA PRO A 125 8.80 9.77 -4.46
C PRO A 125 9.04 10.80 -3.37
N VAL A 126 7.95 11.36 -2.84
CA VAL A 126 8.00 12.19 -1.64
C VAL A 126 8.58 11.22 -0.63
N ALA A 127 9.78 11.49 -0.12
CA ALA A 127 10.43 10.64 0.88
C ALA A 127 9.35 10.29 1.89
N ALA A 128 8.88 9.04 1.80
CA ALA A 128 7.57 8.71 2.33
C ALA A 128 7.60 9.13 3.79
N LYS A 129 6.76 10.09 4.21
CA LYS A 129 6.40 10.15 5.62
C LYS A 129 5.84 8.77 5.89
N LYS A 130 6.66 7.95 6.57
CA LYS A 130 6.65 6.48 6.51
C LYS A 130 5.22 5.98 6.34
N VAL A 131 4.88 5.54 5.13
CA VAL A 131 3.61 4.85 4.88
C VAL A 131 3.55 3.75 5.93
N LEU A 132 2.58 3.82 6.83
CA LEU A 132 2.40 2.75 7.81
C LEU A 132 2.18 1.47 7.00
N PRO A 133 2.92 0.39 7.28
CA PRO A 133 2.68 -0.87 6.60
C PRO A 133 1.23 -1.30 6.81
N PRO A 134 0.68 -2.15 5.91
CA PRO A 134 -0.66 -2.68 6.09
C PRO A 134 -0.87 -3.16 7.52
N ILE A 135 -1.89 -2.64 8.19
CA ILE A 135 -2.19 -2.98 9.57
C ILE A 135 -2.78 -4.38 9.59
N MET A 136 -2.13 -5.28 10.31
CA MET A 136 -2.54 -6.67 10.44
C MET A 136 -2.76 -7.01 11.92
N SER A 137 -3.45 -8.11 12.16
CA SER A 137 -3.67 -8.64 13.51
C SER A 137 -2.52 -9.58 13.90
N TRP A 138 -1.86 -9.26 15.01
CA TRP A 138 -0.75 -10.04 15.56
C TRP A 138 -1.15 -10.59 16.92
N THR A 139 -1.17 -11.91 17.07
CA THR A 139 -1.59 -12.60 18.28
C THR A 139 -0.38 -13.25 18.97
N ASN A 140 -0.22 -13.01 20.26
CA ASN A 140 0.83 -13.66 21.06
C ASN A 140 0.40 -15.05 21.56
N LEU A 141 1.30 -15.79 22.21
CA LEU A 141 1.01 -17.11 22.79
C LEU A 141 -0.07 -17.08 23.89
N ASP A 142 -0.30 -15.93 24.53
CA ASP A 142 -1.37 -15.74 25.52
C ASP A 142 -2.73 -15.45 24.87
N GLY A 143 -2.82 -15.43 23.53
CA GLY A 143 -4.03 -15.09 22.79
C GLY A 143 -4.35 -13.60 22.70
N LYS A 144 -3.49 -12.72 23.24
CA LYS A 144 -3.66 -11.26 23.13
C LYS A 144 -3.31 -10.81 21.72
N THR A 145 -4.20 -10.00 21.14
CA THR A 145 -4.07 -9.52 19.76
C THR A 145 -3.83 -8.01 19.72
N ILE A 146 -2.90 -7.58 18.89
CA ILE A 146 -2.63 -6.16 18.58
C ILE A 146 -2.78 -5.89 17.08
N LYS A 147 -3.04 -4.63 16.73
CA LYS A 147 -3.05 -4.14 15.36
C LYS A 147 -1.77 -3.35 15.08
N ALA A 148 -0.96 -3.83 14.13
CA ALA A 148 0.31 -3.19 13.77
C ALA A 148 0.71 -3.54 12.33
N GLY A 149 1.56 -2.71 11.72
CA GLY A 149 2.09 -2.98 10.39
C GLY A 149 3.37 -3.82 10.42
N PHE A 150 3.54 -4.76 9.49
CA PHE A 150 4.82 -5.47 9.32
C PHE A 150 5.90 -4.55 8.74
N VAL A 151 7.09 -4.50 9.34
CA VAL A 151 8.24 -3.75 8.78
C VAL A 151 9.25 -4.69 8.14
N ARG A 152 9.76 -5.66 8.91
CA ARG A 152 10.77 -6.63 8.47
C ARG A 152 10.89 -7.78 9.47
N LEU A 153 11.59 -8.84 9.07
CA LEU A 153 12.20 -9.80 10.00
C LEU A 153 13.61 -9.32 10.36
N ASP A 154 13.96 -9.40 11.65
CA ASP A 154 15.24 -8.98 12.21
C ASP A 154 15.74 -10.06 13.18
N GLY A 155 16.50 -11.02 12.62
CA GLY A 155 16.85 -12.26 13.30
C GLY A 155 15.60 -13.03 13.72
N ASP A 156 15.50 -13.32 15.02
CA ASP A 156 14.36 -14.04 15.62
C ASP A 156 13.16 -13.15 15.92
N ASN A 157 13.19 -11.89 15.51
CA ASN A 157 12.13 -10.92 15.76
C ASN A 157 11.39 -10.53 14.48
N VAL A 158 10.09 -10.26 14.63
CA VAL A 158 9.36 -9.42 13.68
C VAL A 158 9.38 -7.98 14.17
N VAL A 159 9.68 -7.03 13.29
CA VAL A 159 9.61 -5.61 13.58
C VAL A 159 8.24 -5.10 13.18
N LEU A 160 7.48 -4.61 14.15
CA LEU A 160 6.10 -4.13 13.97
C LEU A 160 6.02 -2.62 14.11
N LYS A 161 5.27 -1.96 13.24
CA LYS A 161 5.03 -0.52 13.29
C LYS A 161 3.68 -0.22 13.94
N MET A 162 3.72 0.48 15.06
CA MET A 162 2.52 0.85 15.82
C MET A 162 1.77 1.99 15.11
N PRO A 163 0.44 1.90 14.91
CA PRO A 163 -0.32 2.91 14.16
C PRO A 163 -0.44 4.25 14.90
N LEU A 164 -0.48 4.24 16.24
CA LEU A 164 -0.74 5.45 17.04
C LEU A 164 0.45 6.42 17.11
N ASN A 165 1.69 5.92 17.05
CA ASN A 165 2.89 6.72 17.24
C ASN A 165 4.01 6.41 16.23
N ALA A 166 3.72 5.56 15.22
CA ALA A 166 4.67 5.09 14.22
C ALA A 166 5.93 4.40 14.79
N ALA A 167 5.94 4.00 16.07
CA ALA A 167 7.07 3.33 16.70
C ALA A 167 7.30 1.95 16.08
N GLU A 168 8.56 1.61 15.83
CA GLU A 168 8.97 0.28 15.36
C GLU A 168 9.39 -0.54 16.57
N VAL A 169 8.66 -1.62 16.84
CA VAL A 169 8.80 -2.45 18.02
C VAL A 169 9.21 -3.85 17.55
N PRO A 170 10.43 -4.33 17.87
CA PRO A 170 10.81 -5.71 17.65
C PRO A 170 10.05 -6.62 18.62
N TYR A 171 9.49 -7.71 18.12
CA TYR A 171 8.78 -8.71 18.90
C TYR A 171 9.26 -10.12 18.55
N PRO A 172 9.61 -10.97 19.53
CA PRO A 172 10.12 -12.31 19.25
C PRO A 172 9.10 -13.20 18.53
N LEU A 173 9.48 -13.78 17.40
CA LEU A 173 8.64 -14.71 16.63
C LEU A 173 8.19 -15.90 17.49
N ALA A 174 9.07 -16.41 18.34
CA ALA A 174 8.77 -17.51 19.26
C ALA A 174 7.68 -17.18 20.29
N LYS A 175 7.34 -15.90 20.50
CA LYS A 175 6.26 -15.45 21.40
C LYS A 175 4.95 -15.17 20.67
N LEU A 176 4.92 -15.34 19.35
CA LEU A 176 3.72 -15.20 18.53
C LEU A 176 3.02 -16.54 18.34
N SER A 177 1.70 -16.49 18.11
CA SER A 177 0.92 -17.64 17.68
C SER A 177 1.44 -18.18 16.34
N GLU A 178 1.22 -19.46 16.05
CA GLU A 178 1.65 -20.07 14.77
C GLU A 178 1.09 -19.31 13.55
N ALA A 179 -0.16 -18.85 13.64
CA ALA A 179 -0.79 -18.02 12.61
C ALA A 179 -0.03 -16.71 12.38
N SER A 180 0.37 -16.02 13.45
CA SER A 180 1.11 -14.76 13.37
C SER A 180 2.56 -14.96 12.93
N GLN A 181 3.17 -16.10 13.27
CA GLN A 181 4.47 -16.48 12.74
C GLN A 181 4.41 -16.77 11.24
N LYS A 182 3.37 -17.48 10.78
CA LYS A 182 3.12 -17.71 9.35
C LYS A 182 2.92 -16.38 8.63
N LEU A 183 2.10 -15.50 9.20
CA LEU A 183 1.88 -14.14 8.68
C LEU A 183 3.20 -13.38 8.51
N ALA A 184 4.07 -13.38 9.52
CA ALA A 184 5.37 -12.72 9.45
C ALA A 184 6.23 -13.24 8.28
N ARG A 185 6.20 -14.55 8.02
CA ARG A 185 6.91 -15.18 6.90
C ARG A 185 6.27 -14.83 5.56
N ASP A 186 4.94 -14.85 5.47
CA ASP A 186 4.20 -14.48 4.26
C ASP A 186 4.48 -13.00 3.89
N CYS A 187 4.56 -12.10 4.88
CA CYS A 187 4.90 -10.70 4.66
C CYS A 187 6.37 -10.46 4.26
N ALA A 188 7.28 -11.37 4.63
CA ALA A 188 8.69 -11.28 4.29
C ALA A 188 9.02 -11.92 2.93
N ALA A 189 8.06 -12.61 2.31
CA ALA A 189 8.24 -13.20 0.99
C ALA A 189 8.33 -12.12 -0.11
N PRO A 190 9.21 -12.31 -1.11
CA PRO A 190 9.43 -11.35 -2.20
C PRO A 190 8.24 -11.23 -3.17
#